data_AF-A0A0P6VL11-F1
#
_entry.id   AF-A0A0P6VL11-F1
#
_cell.length_a   1.000
_cell.length_b   1.000
_cell.length_c   1.000
_cell.angle_alpha   90.00
_cell.angle_beta   90.00
_cell.angle_gamma   90.00
#
_symmetry.space_group_name_H-M   'P 1'
#
loop_
_entity.id
_entity.type
_entity.pdbx_description
1 polymer ?
#
loop_
_entity_poly.entity_id
_entity_poly.type
_entity_poly.pdbx_seq_one_letter_code
_entity_poly.pdbx_strand_id
1 'polypeptide(L)'
;MPSIRTDRPAHRRLDAWLDAAAVHEGWIFRRILWNGAGPSALHPHSVGRILKQRALAAGLSPAEAEALSGHSMRVGAAQDMMAAGMGLLPIMKCGGWKSANVVARYVQEVDIVRLAAMRR
;
A
#
# COMPACT_ATOMS: atom_id res chain seq x y z
N MET A 1 5.11 -28.11 3.34
CA MET A 1 4.03 -27.28 2.75
C MET A 1 4.64 -26.38 1.69
N PRO A 2 4.07 -26.25 0.49
CA PRO A 2 4.64 -25.38 -0.53
C PRO A 2 4.45 -23.92 -0.09
N SER A 3 5.58 -23.26 0.13
CA SER A 3 5.67 -21.85 0.47
C SER A 3 5.07 -21.01 -0.68
N ILE A 4 3.93 -20.33 -0.45
CA ILE A 4 3.39 -19.28 -1.32
C ILE A 4 4.33 -18.07 -1.26
N ARG A 5 5.53 -18.20 -1.81
CA ARG A 5 6.42 -17.08 -2.10
C ARG A 5 6.28 -16.80 -3.57
N THR A 6 5.19 -16.11 -3.89
CA THR A 6 4.96 -15.55 -5.23
C THR A 6 6.08 -14.54 -5.51
N ASP A 7 6.64 -14.56 -6.72
CA ASP A 7 7.74 -13.71 -7.25
C ASP A 7 7.45 -12.19 -7.27
N ARG A 8 6.42 -11.75 -6.55
CA ARG A 8 5.91 -10.39 -6.58
C ARG A 8 6.96 -9.42 -6.05
N PRO A 9 7.12 -8.24 -6.68
CA PRO A 9 8.09 -7.22 -6.25
C PRO A 9 8.00 -6.88 -4.76
N ALA A 10 6.79 -6.80 -4.19
CA ALA A 10 6.58 -6.51 -2.78
C ALA A 10 7.17 -7.60 -1.85
N HIS A 11 7.06 -8.88 -2.23
CA HIS A 11 7.59 -9.99 -1.43
C HIS A 11 9.12 -9.94 -1.37
N ARG A 12 9.78 -9.71 -2.51
CA ARG A 12 11.25 -9.57 -2.56
C ARG A 12 11.76 -8.39 -1.72
N ARG A 13 11.03 -7.29 -1.69
CA ARG A 13 11.36 -6.12 -0.85
C ARG A 13 11.20 -6.42 0.63
N LEU A 14 10.17 -7.18 0.99
CA LEU A 14 9.97 -7.63 2.36
C LEU A 14 11.08 -8.59 2.80
N ASP A 15 11.42 -9.58 1.97
CA ASP A 15 12.51 -10.52 2.25
C ASP A 15 13.84 -9.79 2.47
N ALA A 16 14.21 -8.90 1.55
CA ALA A 16 15.43 -8.09 1.69
C ALA A 16 15.43 -7.23 2.96
N TRP A 17 14.26 -6.73 3.39
CA TRP A 17 14.13 -6.01 4.65
C TRP A 17 14.31 -6.92 5.86
N LEU A 18 13.66 -8.09 5.89
CA LEU A 18 13.76 -9.05 6.99
C LEU A 18 15.20 -9.52 7.19
N ASP A 19 15.90 -9.79 6.08
CA ASP A 19 17.32 -10.17 6.08
C ASP A 19 18.20 -9.02 6.60
N ALA A 20 18.04 -7.81 6.06
CA ALA A 20 18.85 -6.65 6.47
C ALA A 20 18.59 -6.20 7.92
N ALA A 21 17.37 -6.41 8.42
CA ALA A 21 16.97 -6.06 9.78
C ALA A 21 17.17 -7.21 10.79
N ALA A 22 17.64 -8.38 10.34
CA ALA A 22 17.77 -9.60 11.14
C ALA A 22 16.48 -9.95 11.92
N VAL A 23 15.32 -9.79 11.28
CA VAL A 23 14.02 -10.06 11.90
C VAL A 23 13.59 -11.49 11.62
N HIS A 24 13.71 -12.34 12.63
CA HIS A 24 13.25 -13.73 12.56
C HIS A 24 11.91 -13.97 13.29
N GLU A 25 11.54 -13.06 14.19
CA GLU A 25 10.30 -13.13 14.97
C GLU A 25 9.81 -11.74 15.42
N GLY A 26 8.58 -11.67 15.92
CA GLY A 26 7.96 -10.45 16.44
C GLY A 26 7.56 -9.44 15.35
N TRP A 27 7.76 -8.15 15.62
CA TRP A 27 7.35 -7.06 14.73
C TRP A 27 8.15 -7.06 13.42
N ILE A 28 7.47 -7.07 12.29
CA ILE A 28 8.12 -7.00 10.96
C ILE A 28 8.74 -5.62 10.74
N PHE A 29 7.99 -4.55 11.00
CA PHE A 29 8.49 -3.18 10.91
C PHE A 29 8.96 -2.71 12.28
N ARG A 30 10.24 -2.37 12.36
CA ARG A 30 10.92 -1.97 13.60
C ARG A 30 11.32 -0.50 13.55
N ARG A 31 11.48 0.11 14.72
CA ARG A 31 12.13 1.43 14.84
C ARG A 31 13.60 1.32 14.42
N ILE A 32 14.06 2.22 13.55
CA ILE A 32 15.48 2.31 13.18
C ILE A 32 16.22 3.18 14.20
N LEU A 33 17.33 2.65 14.72
CA LEU A 33 18.29 3.29 15.58
C LEU A 33 19.60 3.52 14.81
N TRP A 34 20.56 4.21 15.42
CA TRP A 34 21.85 4.51 14.79
C TRP A 34 22.65 3.25 14.38
N ASN A 35 22.41 2.12 15.05
CA ASN A 35 23.07 0.84 14.82
C ASN A 35 22.17 -0.20 14.11
N GLY A 36 21.04 0.22 13.52
CA GLY A 36 20.15 -0.67 12.76
C GLY A 36 18.73 -0.78 13.31
N ALA A 37 18.04 -1.89 13.01
CA ALA A 37 16.69 -2.12 13.49
C ALA A 37 16.67 -2.44 14.99
N GLY A 38 15.95 -1.63 15.78
CA GLY A 38 15.79 -1.82 17.22
C GLY A 38 14.70 -2.83 17.59
N PRO A 39 14.53 -3.14 18.89
CA PRO A 39 13.60 -4.16 19.35
C PRO A 39 12.13 -3.73 19.35
N SER A 40 11.84 -2.43 19.24
CA SER A 40 10.46 -1.93 19.29
C SER A 40 9.78 -1.90 17.92
N ALA A 41 8.46 -2.06 17.90
CA ALA A 41 7.65 -1.84 16.71
C ALA A 41 7.83 -0.43 16.16
N LEU A 42 7.70 -0.29 14.85
CA LEU A 42 7.59 1.02 14.21
C LEU A 42 6.35 1.75 14.75
N HIS A 43 6.52 2.99 15.20
CA HIS A 43 5.40 3.80 15.69
C HIS A 43 4.42 4.07 14.52
N PRO A 44 3.10 3.90 14.68
CA PRO A 44 2.14 4.04 13.58
C PRO A 44 2.22 5.38 12.84
N HIS A 45 2.47 6.48 13.58
CA HIS A 45 2.60 7.81 12.98
C HIS A 45 3.84 7.96 12.08
N SER A 46 4.84 7.07 12.22
CA SER A 46 6.02 7.07 11.37
C SER A 46 5.71 6.62 9.95
N VAL A 47 4.67 5.81 9.74
CA VAL A 47 4.30 5.30 8.40
C VAL A 47 3.97 6.47 7.48
N GLY A 48 3.07 7.37 7.89
CA GLY A 48 2.73 8.55 7.10
C GLY A 48 3.96 9.40 6.76
N ARG A 49 4.82 9.68 7.75
CA ARG A 49 6.05 10.44 7.52
C ARG A 49 7.01 9.76 6.53
N ILE A 50 7.18 8.44 6.63
CA ILE A 50 8.01 7.67 5.70
C ILE A 50 7.43 7.77 4.28
N LEU A 51 6.11 7.63 4.13
CA LEU A 51 5.46 7.71 2.83
C LEU A 51 5.68 9.07 2.17
N LYS A 52 5.48 10.16 2.92
CA LYS A 52 5.72 11.53 2.44
C LYS A 52 7.17 11.75 2.02
N GLN A 53 8.12 11.32 2.86
CA GLN A 53 9.55 11.39 2.54
C GLN A 53 9.90 10.62 1.26
N ARG A 54 9.32 9.43 1.07
CA ARG A 54 9.54 8.62 -0.13
C ARG A 54 8.87 9.21 -1.38
N ALA A 55 7.71 9.84 -1.23
CA ALA A 55 7.03 10.55 -2.31
C ALA A 55 7.88 11.71 -2.84
N LEU A 56 8.42 12.54 -1.94
CA LEU A 56 9.35 13.62 -2.29
C LEU A 56 10.60 13.08 -2.99
N ALA A 57 11.19 12.01 -2.45
CA ALA A 57 12.36 11.36 -3.06
C ALA A 57 12.07 10.75 -4.44
N ALA A 58 10.79 10.45 -4.75
CA ALA A 58 10.34 9.98 -6.05
C ALA A 58 9.97 11.12 -7.02
N GLY A 59 10.16 12.39 -6.62
CA GLY A 59 9.92 13.56 -7.46
C GLY A 59 8.50 14.12 -7.41
N LEU A 60 7.64 13.64 -6.50
CA LEU A 60 6.33 14.25 -6.29
C LEU A 60 6.48 15.64 -5.65
N SER A 61 5.57 16.55 -6.00
CA SER A 61 5.54 17.88 -5.40
C SER A 61 5.23 17.82 -3.89
N PRO A 62 5.59 18.85 -3.12
CA PRO A 62 5.24 18.93 -1.70
C PRO A 62 3.73 18.81 -1.44
N ALA A 63 2.89 19.37 -2.32
CA ALA A 63 1.44 19.29 -2.19
C ALA A 63 0.93 17.85 -2.39
N GLU A 64 1.44 17.14 -3.40
CA GLU A 64 1.08 15.73 -3.64
C GLU A 64 1.57 14.83 -2.51
N ALA A 65 2.81 15.05 -2.04
CA ALA A 65 3.35 14.31 -0.91
C ALA A 65 2.49 14.53 0.35
N GLU A 66 2.08 15.77 0.63
CA GLU A 66 1.29 16.10 1.82
C GLU A 66 -0.11 15.47 1.80
N ALA A 67 -0.70 15.32 0.62
CA ALA A 67 -1.98 14.64 0.42
C ALA A 67 -1.91 13.12 0.67
N LEU A 68 -0.72 12.52 0.69
CA LEU A 68 -0.57 11.10 0.98
C LEU A 68 -0.74 10.78 2.47
N SER A 69 -1.50 9.73 2.74
CA SER A 69 -1.73 9.18 4.07
C SER A 69 -1.58 7.66 4.05
N GLY A 70 -1.58 7.03 5.23
CA GLY A 70 -1.59 5.56 5.33
C GLY A 70 -2.81 4.91 4.67
N HIS A 71 -3.90 5.67 4.47
CA HIS A 71 -5.12 5.17 3.81
C HIS A 71 -5.03 5.21 2.28
N SER A 72 -4.16 6.06 1.72
CA SER A 72 -4.06 6.29 0.28
C SER A 72 -3.75 5.01 -0.51
N MET A 73 -2.87 4.14 0.00
CA MET A 73 -2.52 2.86 -0.63
C MET A 73 -3.72 1.93 -0.73
N ARG A 74 -4.61 1.99 0.27
CA ARG A 74 -5.79 1.13 0.34
C ARG A 74 -6.86 1.60 -0.65
N VAL A 75 -7.01 2.92 -0.81
CA VAL A 75 -7.87 3.51 -1.85
C VAL A 75 -7.32 3.21 -3.24
N GLY A 76 -6.03 3.48 -3.47
CA GLY A 76 -5.37 3.20 -4.75
C GLY A 76 -5.48 1.72 -5.16
N ALA A 77 -5.29 0.79 -4.23
CA ALA A 77 -5.51 -0.63 -4.51
C ALA A 77 -6.96 -0.95 -4.91
N ALA A 78 -7.97 -0.34 -4.27
CA ALA A 78 -9.36 -0.50 -4.71
C ALA A 78 -9.57 0.01 -6.14
N GLN A 79 -8.97 1.15 -6.46
CA GLN A 79 -9.04 1.78 -7.76
C GLN A 79 -8.37 0.94 -8.86
N ASP A 80 -7.17 0.42 -8.60
CA ASP A 80 -6.46 -0.50 -9.49
C ASP A 80 -7.26 -1.78 -9.73
N MET A 81 -7.89 -2.33 -8.69
CA MET A 81 -8.72 -3.51 -8.79
C MET A 81 -9.98 -3.28 -9.65
N MET A 82 -10.66 -2.16 -9.45
CA MET A 82 -11.81 -1.76 -10.28
C MET A 82 -11.40 -1.59 -11.73
N ALA A 83 -10.29 -0.90 -11.95
CA ALA A 83 -9.76 -0.68 -13.28
C ALA A 83 -9.29 -1.95 -14.00
N ALA A 84 -8.94 -2.99 -13.24
CA ALA A 84 -8.68 -4.34 -13.76
C ALA A 84 -9.97 -5.12 -14.09
N GLY A 85 -11.14 -4.49 -13.96
CA GLY A 85 -12.44 -5.08 -14.27
C GLY A 85 -13.04 -5.92 -13.15
N MET A 86 -12.49 -5.87 -11.93
CA MET A 86 -13.11 -6.59 -10.81
C MET A 86 -14.41 -5.91 -10.39
N GLY A 87 -15.43 -6.72 -10.15
CA GLY A 87 -16.68 -6.25 -9.57
C GLY A 87 -16.54 -5.79 -8.12
N LEU A 88 -17.54 -5.05 -7.64
CA LEU A 88 -17.56 -4.46 -6.30
C LEU A 88 -17.39 -5.49 -5.18
N LEU A 89 -18.06 -6.65 -5.28
CA LEU A 89 -18.01 -7.70 -4.25
C LEU A 89 -16.60 -8.34 -4.11
N PRO A 90 -15.90 -8.73 -5.20
CA PRO A 90 -14.49 -9.12 -5.13
C PRO A 90 -13.59 -8.07 -4.48
N ILE A 91 -13.75 -6.78 -4.84
CA ILE A 91 -12.95 -5.69 -4.26
C ILE A 91 -13.20 -5.58 -2.77
N MET A 92 -14.47 -5.62 -2.35
CA MET A 92 -14.86 -5.63 -0.94
C MET A 92 -14.19 -6.78 -0.18
N LYS A 93 -14.19 -7.99 -0.75
CA LYS A 93 -13.54 -9.17 -0.17
C LYS A 93 -12.01 -8.99 -0.06
N CYS A 94 -11.36 -8.52 -1.13
CA CYS A 94 -9.91 -8.32 -1.16
C CYS A 94 -9.43 -7.28 -0.15
N GLY A 95 -10.14 -6.15 -0.02
CA GLY A 95 -9.80 -5.16 0.99
C GLY A 95 -10.37 -5.45 2.37
N GLY A 96 -11.37 -6.31 2.52
CA GLY A 96 -12.07 -6.52 3.80
C GLY A 96 -13.03 -5.38 4.16
N TRP A 97 -13.66 -4.75 3.17
CA TRP A 97 -14.73 -3.77 3.42
C TRP A 97 -16.08 -4.46 3.58
N LYS A 98 -16.82 -4.06 4.62
CA LYS A 98 -18.20 -4.53 4.87
C LYS A 98 -19.26 -3.71 4.14
N SER A 99 -18.95 -2.47 3.79
CA SER A 99 -19.89 -1.52 3.17
C SER A 99 -19.55 -1.29 1.71
N ALA A 100 -20.52 -1.57 0.84
CA ALA A 100 -20.45 -1.28 -0.58
C ALA A 100 -20.29 0.22 -0.85
N ASN A 101 -20.97 1.07 -0.07
CA ASN A 101 -20.90 2.54 -0.22
C ASN A 101 -19.49 3.10 0.00
N VAL A 102 -18.71 2.50 0.91
CA VAL A 102 -17.32 2.93 1.15
C VAL A 102 -16.46 2.65 -0.08
N VAL A 103 -16.58 1.45 -0.64
CA VAL A 103 -15.80 1.06 -1.83
C VAL A 103 -16.25 1.85 -3.05
N ALA A 104 -17.56 2.02 -3.25
CA ALA A 104 -18.12 2.84 -4.32
C ALA A 104 -17.53 4.25 -4.33
N ARG A 105 -17.41 4.90 -3.16
CA ARG A 105 -16.78 6.23 -3.04
C ARG A 105 -15.31 6.23 -3.47
N TYR A 106 -14.56 5.17 -3.18
CA TYR A 106 -13.14 5.09 -3.55
C TYR A 106 -12.92 4.89 -5.06
N VAL A 107 -13.84 4.18 -5.72
CA VAL A 107 -13.70 3.82 -7.13
C VAL A 107 -14.50 4.73 -8.07
N GLN A 108 -15.32 5.63 -7.53
CA GLN A 108 -16.21 6.51 -8.29
C GLN A 108 -15.51 7.28 -9.42
N GLU A 109 -14.27 7.74 -9.20
CA GLU A 109 -13.50 8.50 -10.20
C GLU A 109 -12.80 7.61 -11.23
N VAL A 110 -12.54 6.34 -10.90
CA VAL A 110 -11.86 5.38 -11.79
C VAL A 110 -12.70 5.05 -13.01
N ASP A 111 -14.01 4.88 -12.79
CA ASP A 111 -14.97 4.57 -13.84
C ASP A 111 -14.98 5.67 -14.91
N ILE A 112 -14.82 6.94 -14.54
CA ILE A 112 -14.87 8.06 -15.48
C ILE A 112 -13.61 8.12 -16.36
N VAL A 113 -12.43 7.94 -15.76
CA VAL A 113 -11.15 8.11 -16.47
C VAL A 113 -10.88 6.96 -17.45
N ARG A 114 -11.25 5.71 -17.11
CA ARG A 114 -10.98 4.54 -17.96
C ARG A 114 -12.08 4.21 -18.97
N LEU A 115 -13.36 4.51 -18.70
CA LEU A 115 -14.42 4.40 -19.71
C LEU A 115 -14.19 5.35 -20.89
N ALA A 116 -13.59 6.53 -20.64
CA ALA A 116 -13.17 7.44 -21.69
C ALA A 116 -11.99 6.90 -22.53
N ALA A 117 -11.11 6.10 -21.92
CA ALA A 117 -9.95 5.51 -22.57
C ALA A 117 -10.26 4.20 -23.32
N MET A 118 -11.22 3.39 -22.85
CA MET A 118 -11.65 2.13 -23.48
C MET A 118 -12.65 2.32 -24.64
N ARG A 119 -13.15 3.55 -24.85
CA ARG A 119 -14.04 3.94 -25.96
C ARG A 119 -13.30 4.44 -27.22
N ARG A 120 -11.97 4.35 -27.26
CA ARG A 120 -11.14 4.64 -28.44
C ARG A 120 -10.52 3.36 -28.96
#